data_AF-A0A1T2XMX2-F1
#
_entry.id   AF-A0A1T2XMX2-F1
#
_cell.length_a   1.000
_cell.length_b   1.000
_cell.length_c   1.000
_cell.angle_alpha   90.00
_cell.angle_beta   90.00
_cell.angle_gamma   90.00
#
_symmetry.space_group_name_H-M   'P 1'
#
loop_
_entity.id
_entity.type
_entity.pdbx_description
1 polymer ?
#
loop_
_entity_poly.entity_id
_entity_poly.type
_entity_poly.pdbx_seq_one_letter_code
_entity_poly.pdbx_strand_id
1 'polypeptide(L)'
;MSSSQSTQQQIVEAAFQLIAQHGIDKTSLSMIAAEVGISKPAIYYHFASKEILIDYLFNETFKDYNFSSYFTLEDFTAENFEDLLVERGMQMLPHEDKDYYVLRVLNEFLQHVNRKEKYYAQILHMQEDFLQGFSDLLHRGANLGVIARENTTAKAHMLVMVIDNMSNFMLMGFKLGYREIWTEAVKGVMRHSDNHGSAVG
;
A
#
# COMPACT_ATOMS: atom_id res chain seq x y z
N MET A 1 -19.01 -22.19 8.41
CA MET A 1 -18.14 -23.37 8.58
C MET A 1 -16.73 -22.84 8.73
N SER A 2 -16.08 -23.10 9.87
CA SER A 2 -14.72 -22.62 10.15
C SER A 2 -13.76 -23.38 9.24
N SER A 3 -13.15 -22.69 8.26
CA SER A 3 -12.03 -23.24 7.50
C SER A 3 -10.92 -23.58 8.50
N SER A 4 -10.48 -24.83 8.57
CA SER A 4 -9.27 -25.18 9.32
C SER A 4 -8.09 -24.50 8.64
N GLN A 5 -7.50 -23.51 9.30
CA GLN A 5 -6.30 -22.83 8.81
C GLN A 5 -5.21 -23.86 8.52
N SER A 6 -4.58 -23.79 7.34
CA SER A 6 -3.53 -24.74 6.99
C SER A 6 -2.29 -24.53 7.88
N THR A 7 -1.51 -25.58 8.13
CA THR A 7 -0.24 -25.44 8.89
C THR A 7 0.71 -24.43 8.23
N GLN A 8 0.69 -24.33 6.89
CA GLN A 8 1.44 -23.30 6.17
C GLN A 8 0.97 -21.89 6.53
N GLN A 9 -0.35 -21.65 6.61
CA GLN A 9 -0.90 -20.35 7.03
C GLN A 9 -0.52 -20.02 8.48
N GLN A 10 -0.52 -21.01 9.38
CA GLN A 10 -0.08 -20.81 10.77
C GLN A 10 1.41 -20.45 10.84
N ILE A 11 2.27 -21.11 10.03
CA ILE A 11 3.70 -20.76 9.92
C ILE A 11 3.87 -19.33 9.43
N VAL A 12 3.11 -18.93 8.42
CA VAL A 12 3.16 -17.59 7.84
C VAL A 12 2.77 -16.53 8.87
N GLU A 13 1.66 -16.73 9.57
CA GLU A 13 1.18 -15.81 10.60
C GLU A 13 2.17 -15.68 11.77
N ALA A 14 2.68 -16.80 12.29
CA ALA A 14 3.69 -16.80 13.34
C ALA A 14 4.99 -16.12 12.89
N ALA A 15 5.41 -16.35 11.63
CA ALA A 15 6.59 -15.72 11.07
C ALA A 15 6.42 -14.19 10.95
N PHE A 16 5.25 -13.71 10.50
CA PHE A 16 4.97 -12.28 10.47
C PHE A 16 5.05 -11.65 11.85
N GLN A 17 4.42 -12.25 12.87
CA GLN A 17 4.43 -11.73 14.23
C GLN A 17 5.85 -11.68 14.81
N LEU A 18 6.62 -12.77 14.67
CA LEU A 18 7.99 -12.83 15.17
C LEU A 18 8.92 -11.84 14.44
N ILE A 19 8.78 -11.68 13.12
CA ILE A 19 9.55 -10.70 12.36
C ILE A 19 9.19 -9.27 12.79
N ALA A 20 7.90 -8.97 12.99
CA ALA A 20 7.48 -7.65 13.45
C ALA A 20 7.99 -7.32 14.86
N GLN A 21 8.15 -8.33 15.73
CA GLN A 21 8.62 -8.15 17.11
C GLN A 21 10.15 -8.15 17.25
N HIS A 22 10.85 -8.94 16.44
CA HIS A 22 12.28 -9.21 16.62
C HIS A 22 13.16 -8.76 15.44
N GLY A 23 12.55 -8.41 14.31
CA GLY A 23 13.21 -8.16 13.04
C GLY A 23 13.49 -9.45 12.25
N ILE A 24 13.81 -9.30 10.96
CA ILE A 24 14.08 -10.43 10.06
C ILE A 24 15.28 -11.22 10.58
N ASP A 25 16.39 -10.55 10.88
CA ASP A 25 17.66 -11.21 11.22
C ASP A 25 17.56 -12.09 12.47
N LYS A 26 16.84 -11.64 13.50
CA LYS A 26 16.72 -12.36 14.78
C LYS A 26 15.69 -13.49 14.76
N THR A 27 14.83 -13.57 13.75
CA THR A 27 13.80 -14.62 13.66
C THR A 27 14.35 -15.88 12.98
N SER A 28 14.10 -17.07 13.51
CA SER A 28 14.58 -18.34 12.92
C SER A 28 13.43 -19.31 12.66
N LEU A 29 13.62 -20.24 11.71
CA LEU A 29 12.65 -21.32 11.47
C LEU A 29 12.38 -22.16 12.72
N SER A 30 13.36 -22.31 13.62
CA SER A 30 13.15 -23.06 14.86
C SER A 30 12.27 -22.30 15.86
N MET A 31 12.37 -20.96 15.91
CA MET A 31 11.47 -20.13 16.72
C MET A 31 10.05 -20.18 16.18
N ILE A 32 9.88 -20.08 14.85
CA ILE A 32 8.57 -20.16 14.20
C ILE A 32 7.93 -21.53 14.41
N ALA A 33 8.70 -22.62 14.28
CA ALA A 33 8.21 -23.97 14.55
C ALA A 33 7.72 -24.13 16.00
N ALA A 34 8.46 -23.57 16.96
CA ALA A 34 8.07 -23.58 18.37
C ALA A 34 6.78 -22.79 18.62
N GLU A 35 6.64 -21.61 18.01
CA GLU A 35 5.43 -20.78 18.11
C GLU A 35 4.18 -21.48 17.56
N VAL A 36 4.31 -22.15 16.41
CA VAL A 36 3.21 -22.90 15.79
C VAL A 36 2.93 -24.23 16.51
N GLY A 37 3.87 -24.73 17.32
CA GLY A 37 3.77 -26.02 17.99
C GLY A 37 4.06 -27.22 17.07
N ILE A 38 4.87 -27.03 16.03
CA ILE A 38 5.28 -28.10 15.10
C ILE A 38 6.75 -28.51 15.28
N SER A 39 7.09 -29.70 14.79
CA SER A 39 8.46 -30.19 14.84
C SER A 39 9.38 -29.42 13.89
N LYS A 40 10.68 -29.40 14.20
CA LYS A 40 11.69 -28.81 13.30
C LYS A 40 11.67 -29.46 11.90
N PRO A 41 11.61 -30.80 11.73
CA PRO A 41 11.45 -31.39 10.40
C PRO A 41 10.18 -30.93 9.66
N ALA A 42 9.06 -30.72 10.38
CA ALA A 42 7.81 -30.28 9.77
C ALA A 42 7.92 -28.88 9.18
N ILE A 43 8.61 -27.93 9.83
CA ILE A 43 8.77 -26.59 9.23
C ILE A 43 9.65 -26.64 7.97
N TYR A 44 10.69 -27.48 7.95
CA TYR A 44 11.55 -27.64 6.76
C TYR A 44 10.82 -28.31 5.58
N TYR A 45 9.76 -29.07 5.84
CA TYR A 45 8.88 -29.59 4.79
C TYR A 45 8.12 -28.45 4.09
N HIS A 46 7.69 -27.42 4.82
CA HIS A 46 6.99 -26.27 4.25
C HIS A 46 7.96 -25.22 3.67
N PHE A 47 9.05 -24.94 4.36
CA PHE A 47 10.03 -23.92 3.98
C PHE A 47 11.44 -24.45 4.16
N ALA A 48 12.09 -24.82 3.05
CA ALA A 48 13.42 -25.43 3.06
C ALA A 48 14.51 -24.49 3.60
N SER A 49 14.28 -23.18 3.58
CA SER A 49 15.18 -22.19 4.18
C SER A 49 14.40 -20.98 4.70
N LYS A 50 15.04 -20.23 5.61
CA LYS A 50 14.51 -18.93 6.08
C LYS A 50 14.34 -17.95 4.92
N GLU A 51 15.20 -18.01 3.92
CA GLU A 51 15.08 -17.16 2.73
C GLU A 51 13.83 -17.48 1.91
N ILE A 52 13.51 -18.75 1.69
CA ILE A 52 12.30 -19.14 0.96
C ILE A 52 11.05 -18.69 1.71
N LEU A 53 11.05 -18.79 3.04
CA LEU A 53 9.96 -18.23 3.85
C LEU A 53 9.86 -16.72 3.69
N ILE A 54 10.97 -15.98 3.76
CA ILE A 54 10.96 -14.52 3.60
C ILE A 54 10.46 -14.14 2.19
N ASP A 55 10.88 -14.85 1.15
CA ASP A 55 10.40 -14.64 -0.22
C ASP A 55 8.89 -14.85 -0.32
N TYR A 56 8.40 -15.92 0.29
CA TYR A 56 6.98 -16.21 0.36
C TYR A 56 6.22 -15.11 1.10
N LEU A 57 6.70 -14.70 2.29
CA LEU A 57 6.08 -13.63 3.09
C LEU A 57 6.05 -12.32 2.33
N PHE A 58 7.14 -11.94 1.67
CA PHE A 58 7.19 -10.73 0.85
C PHE A 58 6.13 -10.79 -0.26
N ASN A 59 6.17 -11.83 -1.09
CA ASN A 59 5.24 -11.96 -2.21
C ASN A 59 3.78 -11.99 -1.73
N GLU A 60 3.50 -12.67 -0.61
CA GLU A 60 2.13 -12.80 -0.11
C GLU A 60 1.63 -11.55 0.61
N THR A 61 2.53 -10.73 1.15
CA THR A 61 2.20 -9.40 1.70
C THR A 61 1.83 -8.43 0.57
N PHE A 62 2.55 -8.50 -0.55
CA PHE A 62 2.47 -7.49 -1.61
C PHE A 62 1.70 -7.93 -2.85
N LYS A 63 1.18 -9.17 -2.92
CA LYS A 63 0.47 -9.69 -4.11
C LYS A 63 -0.67 -8.80 -4.60
N ASP A 64 -1.41 -8.21 -3.67
CA ASP A 64 -2.58 -7.37 -3.94
C ASP A 64 -2.25 -5.89 -3.74
N TYR A 65 -0.98 -5.55 -3.47
CA TYR A 65 -0.50 -4.19 -3.28
C TYR A 65 -0.08 -3.58 -4.61
N ASN A 66 -1.07 -3.31 -5.46
CA ASN A 66 -0.92 -2.67 -6.76
C ASN A 66 -2.03 -1.63 -6.94
N PHE A 67 -1.85 -0.71 -7.88
CA PHE A 67 -2.78 0.36 -8.16
C PHE A 67 -4.17 -0.17 -8.52
N SER A 68 -4.25 -1.21 -9.35
CA SER A 68 -5.51 -1.75 -9.86
C SER A 68 -6.40 -2.41 -8.80
N SER A 69 -5.83 -2.86 -7.67
CA SER A 69 -6.58 -3.35 -6.51
C SER A 69 -7.44 -2.28 -5.86
N TYR A 70 -7.06 -1.00 -6.01
CA TYR A 70 -7.81 0.14 -5.48
C TYR A 70 -8.54 0.88 -6.60
N PHE A 71 -7.89 1.12 -7.74
CA PHE A 71 -8.40 1.98 -8.79
C PHE A 71 -8.62 1.20 -10.08
N THR A 72 -9.88 1.02 -10.44
CA THR A 72 -10.28 0.56 -11.77
C THR A 72 -10.68 1.79 -12.56
N LEU A 73 -9.92 2.13 -13.60
CA LEU A 73 -10.07 3.41 -14.31
C LEU A 73 -11.47 3.58 -14.91
N GLU A 74 -12.08 2.48 -15.36
CA GLU A 74 -13.39 2.45 -15.99
C GLU A 74 -14.51 2.93 -15.07
N ASP A 75 -14.34 2.81 -13.75
CA ASP A 75 -15.34 3.20 -12.76
C ASP A 75 -15.44 4.74 -12.59
N PHE A 76 -14.42 5.47 -13.04
CA PHE A 76 -14.34 6.92 -12.94
C PHE A 76 -15.08 7.61 -14.10
N THR A 77 -16.13 8.35 -13.77
CA THR A 77 -16.90 9.23 -14.67
C THR A 77 -16.70 10.69 -14.25
N ALA A 78 -17.24 11.65 -15.02
CA ALA A 78 -17.14 13.06 -14.65
C ALA A 78 -17.91 13.37 -13.36
N GLU A 79 -19.00 12.65 -13.10
CA GLU A 79 -19.92 12.91 -11.99
C GLU A 79 -19.42 12.37 -10.65
N ASN A 80 -18.63 11.28 -10.67
CA ASN A 80 -18.19 10.59 -9.45
C ASN A 80 -16.69 10.73 -9.18
N PHE A 81 -15.94 11.43 -10.03
CA PHE A 81 -14.48 11.39 -10.03
C PHE A 81 -13.87 11.78 -8.68
N GLU A 82 -14.31 12.92 -8.14
CA GLU A 82 -13.80 13.46 -6.86
C GLU A 82 -14.13 12.51 -5.71
N ASP A 83 -15.42 12.18 -5.55
CA ASP A 83 -15.90 11.34 -4.46
C ASP A 83 -15.23 9.97 -4.46
N LEU A 84 -15.10 9.35 -5.64
CA LEU A 84 -14.49 8.04 -5.78
C LEU A 84 -12.98 8.09 -5.53
N LEU A 85 -12.28 9.16 -5.96
CA LEU A 85 -10.86 9.34 -5.67
C LEU A 85 -10.62 9.56 -4.16
N VAL A 86 -11.50 10.31 -3.49
CA VAL A 86 -11.48 10.46 -2.03
C VAL A 86 -11.71 9.12 -1.35
N GLU A 87 -12.77 8.41 -1.71
CA GLU A 87 -13.14 7.13 -1.09
C GLU A 87 -12.03 6.09 -1.24
N ARG A 88 -11.58 5.85 -2.47
CA ARG A 88 -10.60 4.79 -2.77
C ARG A 88 -9.19 5.15 -2.29
N GLY A 89 -8.81 6.42 -2.32
CA GLY A 89 -7.55 6.86 -1.72
C GLY A 89 -7.53 6.64 -0.20
N MET A 90 -8.66 6.82 0.49
CA MET A 90 -8.75 6.48 1.92
C MET A 90 -8.67 4.98 2.19
N GLN A 91 -9.15 4.13 1.27
CA GLN A 91 -9.05 2.66 1.39
C GLN A 91 -7.60 2.16 1.25
N MET A 92 -6.70 2.96 0.67
CA MET A 92 -5.27 2.65 0.65
C MET A 92 -4.60 2.80 2.03
N LEU A 93 -5.20 3.61 2.91
CA LEU A 93 -4.64 3.86 4.24
C LEU A 93 -5.00 2.73 5.20
N PRO A 94 -4.12 2.39 6.15
CA PRO A 94 -4.41 1.38 7.16
C PRO A 94 -5.59 1.81 8.04
N HIS A 95 -6.51 0.88 8.32
CA HIS A 95 -7.70 1.12 9.17
C HIS A 95 -7.59 0.46 10.54
N GLU A 96 -6.89 -0.67 10.62
CA GLU A 96 -6.64 -1.41 11.84
C GLU A 96 -5.13 -1.66 12.03
N ASP A 97 -4.72 -2.02 13.27
CA ASP A 97 -3.33 -2.34 13.59
C ASP A 97 -2.72 -3.39 12.65
N LYS A 98 -3.56 -4.33 12.18
CA LYS A 98 -3.14 -5.37 11.24
C LYS A 98 -2.81 -4.84 9.84
N ASP A 99 -3.36 -3.70 9.44
CA ASP A 99 -3.12 -3.14 8.11
C ASP A 99 -1.73 -2.48 8.05
N TYR A 100 -1.19 -2.07 9.20
CA TYR A 100 0.19 -1.58 9.30
C TYR A 100 1.23 -2.69 9.13
N TYR A 101 0.85 -3.97 9.10
CA TYR A 101 1.82 -5.05 8.90
C TYR A 101 2.56 -4.88 7.57
N VAL A 102 1.87 -4.51 6.49
CA VAL A 102 2.48 -4.26 5.18
C VAL A 102 3.53 -3.15 5.27
N LEU A 103 3.20 -2.04 5.92
CA LEU A 103 4.11 -0.89 6.08
C LEU A 103 5.31 -1.22 6.98
N ARG A 104 5.12 -1.99 8.06
CA ARG A 104 6.21 -2.43 8.95
C ARG A 104 7.15 -3.38 8.23
N VAL A 105 6.59 -4.33 7.48
CA VAL A 105 7.34 -5.28 6.67
C VAL A 105 8.11 -4.53 5.57
N LEU A 106 7.47 -3.61 4.85
CA LEU A 106 8.12 -2.73 3.88
C LEU A 106 9.30 -1.98 4.51
N ASN A 107 9.11 -1.35 5.67
CA ASN A 107 10.15 -0.61 6.38
C ASN A 107 11.34 -1.51 6.77
N GLU A 108 11.07 -2.72 7.26
CA GLU A 108 12.12 -3.69 7.58
C GLU A 108 12.88 -4.11 6.32
N PHE A 109 12.18 -4.40 5.21
CA PHE A 109 12.83 -4.72 3.94
C PHE A 109 13.67 -3.55 3.38
N LEU A 110 13.19 -2.31 3.53
CA LEU A 110 13.89 -1.09 3.13
C LEU A 110 15.19 -0.88 3.95
N GLN A 111 15.18 -1.21 5.24
CA GLN A 111 16.39 -1.12 6.08
C GLN A 111 17.46 -2.16 5.71
N HIS A 112 17.06 -3.30 5.13
CA HIS A 112 17.96 -4.38 4.71
C HIS A 112 18.33 -4.34 3.21
N VAL A 113 18.00 -3.25 2.49
CA VAL A 113 18.23 -3.08 1.03
C VAL A 113 19.69 -3.32 0.62
N ASN A 114 20.65 -3.04 1.50
CA ASN A 114 22.07 -3.28 1.23
C ASN A 114 22.44 -4.77 1.10
N ARG A 115 21.52 -5.72 1.35
CA ARG A 115 21.82 -7.16 1.35
C ARG A 115 21.06 -7.98 0.30
N LYS A 116 19.98 -7.48 -0.32
CA LYS A 116 19.15 -8.25 -1.28
C LYS A 116 18.50 -7.39 -2.36
N GLU A 117 19.20 -7.28 -3.49
CA GLU A 117 18.81 -6.53 -4.71
C GLU A 117 17.40 -6.87 -5.22
N LYS A 118 16.94 -8.12 -5.03
CA LYS A 118 15.63 -8.59 -5.52
C LYS A 118 14.42 -7.90 -4.88
N TYR A 119 14.42 -7.67 -3.57
CA TYR A 119 13.26 -7.03 -2.90
C TYR A 119 13.20 -5.54 -3.23
N TYR A 120 14.37 -4.91 -3.35
CA TYR A 120 14.46 -3.52 -3.75
C TYR A 120 13.85 -3.29 -5.13
N ALA A 121 14.21 -4.12 -6.12
CA ALA A 121 13.61 -4.06 -7.45
C ALA A 121 12.09 -4.24 -7.42
N GLN A 122 11.58 -5.18 -6.61
CA GLN A 122 10.14 -5.39 -6.47
C GLN A 122 9.42 -4.19 -5.82
N ILE A 123 9.99 -3.60 -4.78
CA ILE A 123 9.44 -2.39 -4.13
C ILE A 123 9.44 -1.22 -5.11
N LEU A 124 10.52 -1.03 -5.88
CA LEU A 124 10.58 -0.01 -6.90
C LEU A 124 9.48 -0.19 -7.95
N HIS A 125 9.27 -1.41 -8.44
CA HIS A 125 8.20 -1.67 -9.40
C HIS A 125 6.80 -1.39 -8.83
N MET A 126 6.55 -1.70 -7.55
CA MET A 126 5.29 -1.31 -6.91
C MET A 126 5.13 0.21 -6.86
N GLN A 127 6.18 0.94 -6.50
CA GLN A 127 6.17 2.40 -6.46
C GLN A 127 5.93 3.02 -7.84
N GLU A 128 6.59 2.47 -8.87
CA GLU A 128 6.38 2.86 -10.27
C GLU A 128 4.93 2.59 -10.72
N ASP A 129 4.34 1.46 -10.33
CA ASP A 129 2.94 1.11 -10.62
C ASP A 129 1.96 2.14 -10.05
N PHE A 130 2.13 2.57 -8.80
CA PHE A 130 1.30 3.62 -8.21
C PHE A 130 1.51 4.99 -8.87
N LEU A 131 2.76 5.39 -9.13
CA LEU A 131 3.06 6.67 -9.80
C LEU A 131 2.43 6.73 -11.20
N GLN A 132 2.56 5.64 -11.96
CA GLN A 132 1.97 5.53 -13.29
C GLN A 132 0.44 5.46 -13.23
N GLY A 133 -0.11 4.65 -12.33
CA GLY A 133 -1.56 4.50 -12.18
C GLY A 133 -2.26 5.81 -11.81
N PHE A 134 -1.74 6.56 -10.84
CA PHE A 134 -2.28 7.89 -10.52
C PHE A 134 -2.14 8.86 -11.68
N SER A 135 -1.03 8.78 -12.44
CA SER A 135 -0.86 9.58 -13.65
C SER A 135 -1.95 9.26 -14.67
N ASP A 136 -2.18 7.99 -14.97
CA ASP A 136 -3.21 7.56 -15.93
C ASP A 136 -4.61 7.95 -15.48
N LEU A 137 -4.91 7.83 -14.19
CA LEU A 137 -6.17 8.25 -13.58
C LEU A 137 -6.40 9.75 -13.75
N LEU A 138 -5.41 10.59 -13.46
CA LEU A 138 -5.53 12.04 -13.62
C LEU A 138 -5.61 12.46 -15.09
N HIS A 139 -4.93 11.77 -16.01
CA HIS A 139 -5.11 11.97 -17.44
C HIS A 139 -6.54 11.61 -17.88
N ARG A 140 -7.12 10.53 -17.35
CA ARG A 140 -8.54 10.21 -17.57
C ARG A 140 -9.44 11.34 -17.06
N GLY A 141 -9.24 11.83 -15.84
CA GLY A 141 -9.97 12.97 -15.32
C GLY A 141 -9.85 14.23 -16.20
N ALA A 142 -8.69 14.44 -16.81
CA ALA A 142 -8.45 15.56 -17.72
C ALA A 142 -9.13 15.37 -19.10
N ASN A 143 -9.31 14.12 -19.54
CA ASN A 143 -10.10 13.78 -20.73
C ASN A 143 -11.61 13.92 -20.46
N LEU A 144 -12.06 13.62 -19.24
CA LEU A 144 -13.43 13.84 -18.76
C LEU A 144 -13.74 15.32 -18.48
N GLY A 145 -12.72 16.18 -18.45
CA GLY A 145 -12.87 17.62 -18.24
C GLY A 145 -12.95 18.06 -16.78
N VAL A 146 -12.78 17.13 -15.83
CA VAL A 146 -12.87 17.36 -14.37
C VAL A 146 -11.52 17.65 -13.71
N ILE A 147 -10.41 17.34 -14.38
CA ILE A 147 -9.04 17.69 -13.96
C ILE A 147 -8.44 18.69 -14.95
N ALA A 148 -7.69 19.68 -14.45
CA ALA A 148 -6.95 20.59 -15.31
C ALA A 148 -5.76 19.87 -15.99
N ARG A 149 -5.60 20.02 -17.31
CA ARG A 149 -4.56 19.34 -18.12
C ARG A 149 -3.12 19.77 -17.80
N GLU A 150 -2.96 20.88 -17.09
CA GLU A 150 -1.66 21.42 -16.72
C GLU A 150 -1.07 20.69 -15.51
N ASN A 151 0.20 20.31 -15.64
CA ASN A 151 0.98 19.65 -14.58
C ASN A 151 0.34 18.36 -14.04
N THR A 152 -0.46 17.66 -14.84
CA THR A 152 -1.21 16.44 -14.45
C THR A 152 -0.32 15.39 -13.78
N THR A 153 0.84 15.08 -14.36
CA THR A 153 1.80 14.12 -13.79
C THR A 153 2.36 14.59 -12.45
N ALA A 154 2.72 15.88 -12.31
CA ALA A 154 3.20 16.41 -11.04
C ALA A 154 2.12 16.35 -9.96
N LYS A 155 0.87 16.69 -10.32
CA LYS A 155 -0.32 16.55 -9.46
C LYS A 155 -0.54 15.10 -9.04
N ALA A 156 -0.37 14.14 -9.94
CA ALA A 156 -0.45 12.71 -9.64
C ALA A 156 0.58 12.29 -8.61
N HIS A 157 1.84 12.64 -8.84
CA HIS A 157 2.91 12.32 -7.91
C HIS A 157 2.72 12.99 -6.54
N MET A 158 2.19 14.21 -6.50
CA MET A 158 1.84 14.85 -5.23
C MET A 158 0.79 14.05 -4.44
N LEU A 159 -0.25 13.54 -5.10
CA LEU A 159 -1.25 12.70 -4.43
C LEU A 159 -0.63 11.42 -3.85
N VAL A 160 0.23 10.74 -4.60
CA VAL A 160 0.97 9.56 -4.13
C VAL A 160 1.80 9.92 -2.89
N MET A 161 2.57 11.01 -2.95
CA MET A 161 3.38 11.47 -1.80
C MET A 161 2.53 11.79 -0.57
N VAL A 162 1.33 12.36 -0.74
CA VAL A 162 0.42 12.65 0.38
C VAL A 162 -0.04 11.35 1.05
N ILE A 163 -0.51 10.36 0.27
CA ILE A 163 -0.93 9.06 0.80
C ILE A 163 0.21 8.35 1.54
N ASP A 164 1.39 8.27 0.92
CA ASP A 164 2.55 7.61 1.53
C ASP A 164 2.94 8.24 2.86
N ASN A 165 2.96 9.57 2.94
CA ASN A 165 3.30 10.29 4.17
C ASN A 165 2.22 10.14 5.25
N MET A 166 0.94 10.14 4.87
CA MET A 166 -0.15 9.89 5.83
C MET A 166 -0.02 8.50 6.46
N SER A 167 0.19 7.47 5.65
CA SER A 167 0.45 6.09 6.11
C SER A 167 1.60 6.01 7.11
N ASN A 168 2.70 6.72 6.85
CA ASN A 168 3.84 6.80 7.76
C ASN A 168 3.53 7.53 9.07
N PHE A 169 2.84 8.68 9.02
CA PHE A 169 2.44 9.38 10.24
C PHE A 169 1.45 8.58 11.09
N MET A 170 0.54 7.85 10.44
CA MET A 170 -0.36 6.94 11.11
C MET A 170 0.41 5.83 11.85
N LEU A 171 1.44 5.24 11.21
CA LEU A 171 2.32 4.24 11.83
C LEU A 171 3.06 4.80 13.06
N MET A 172 3.44 6.07 13.03
CA MET A 172 4.08 6.78 14.16
C MET A 172 3.09 7.16 15.27
N GLY A 173 1.79 6.89 15.10
CA GLY A 173 0.75 7.17 16.11
C GLY A 173 0.26 8.61 16.13
N PHE A 174 0.55 9.41 15.11
CA PHE A 174 -0.06 10.73 14.99
C PHE A 174 -1.56 10.61 14.72
N LYS A 175 -2.34 11.52 15.31
CA LYS A 175 -3.79 11.61 15.09
C LYS A 175 -4.10 12.92 14.39
N LEU A 176 -4.13 12.85 13.06
CA LEU A 176 -4.43 13.99 12.19
C LEU A 176 -5.81 13.81 11.55
N GLY A 177 -6.36 14.90 11.00
CA GLY A 177 -7.52 14.83 10.12
C GLY A 177 -7.14 14.25 8.76
N TYR A 178 -6.83 12.95 8.70
CA TYR A 178 -6.33 12.29 7.48
C TYR A 178 -7.31 12.37 6.32
N ARG A 179 -8.61 12.20 6.61
CA ARG A 179 -9.66 12.35 5.61
C ARG A 179 -9.73 13.78 5.09
N GLU A 180 -9.63 14.77 5.97
CA GLU A 180 -9.62 16.18 5.60
C GLU A 180 -8.40 16.51 4.73
N ILE A 181 -7.21 16.07 5.13
CA ILE A 181 -5.96 16.26 4.36
C ILE A 181 -6.09 15.64 2.97
N TRP A 182 -6.56 14.40 2.87
CA TRP A 182 -6.73 13.73 1.58
C TRP A 182 -7.77 14.44 0.70
N THR A 183 -8.90 14.82 1.28
CA THR A 183 -9.96 15.55 0.57
C THR A 183 -9.44 16.86 0.00
N GLU A 184 -8.67 17.63 0.77
CA GLU A 184 -8.09 18.89 0.29
C GLU A 184 -7.02 18.66 -0.80
N ALA A 185 -6.22 17.60 -0.70
CA ALA A 185 -5.28 17.24 -1.75
C ALA A 185 -5.99 16.88 -3.06
N VAL A 186 -7.09 16.11 -2.98
CA VAL A 186 -7.92 15.76 -4.15
C VAL A 186 -8.57 17.00 -4.76
N LYS A 187 -9.21 17.87 -3.96
CA LYS A 187 -9.77 19.14 -4.46
C LYS A 187 -8.73 20.02 -5.15
N GLY A 188 -7.50 20.04 -4.64
CA GLY A 188 -6.40 20.80 -5.23
C GLY A 188 -6.02 20.37 -6.66
N VAL A 189 -6.35 19.15 -7.06
CA VAL A 189 -6.12 18.66 -8.43
C VAL A 189 -7.37 18.78 -9.31
N MET A 190 -8.56 18.94 -8.72
CA MET A 190 -9.80 19.16 -9.45
C MET A 190 -9.78 20.47 -10.22
N ARG A 191 -10.43 20.48 -11.38
CA ARG A 191 -10.68 21.71 -12.13
C ARG A 191 -11.68 22.54 -11.33
N HIS A 192 -11.25 23.71 -10.88
CA HIS A 192 -12.15 24.65 -10.26
C HIS A 192 -13.11 25.17 -11.34
N SER A 193 -14.40 25.14 -11.07
CA SER A 193 -15.36 25.86 -11.90
C SER A 193 -14.99 27.34 -11.76
N ASP A 194 -14.39 27.90 -12.80
CA ASP A 194 -14.24 29.34 -12.92
C ASP A 194 -15.65 29.94 -12.91
N ASN A 195 -16.12 30.30 -11.71
CA ASN A 195 -17.16 31.30 -11.55
C ASN A 195 -16.51 32.64 -11.91
N HIS A 196 -16.21 32.84 -13.19
CA HIS A 196 -16.08 34.18 -13.74
C HIS A 196 -17.48 34.77 -13.71
N GLY A 197 -17.79 35.31 -12.52
CA GLY A 197 -18.95 36.13 -12.28
C GLY A 197 -19.05 37.15 -13.40
N SER A 198 -20.20 37.14 -14.04
CA SER A 198 -20.68 38.23 -14.85
C SER A 198 -20.57 39.53 -14.05
N ALA A 199 -19.58 40.33 -14.39
CA ALA A 199 -19.37 41.72 -13.99
C ALA A 199 -18.59 42.32 -15.16
N VAL A 200 -19.03 43.33 -15.91
CA VAL A 200 -20.00 44.43 -15.75
C VAL A 200 -20.36 44.78 -17.21
N GLY A 201 -21.63 44.98 -17.58
CA GLY A 201 -22.31 46.27 -17.49
C GLY A 201 -21.86 47.19 -18.62
#